data_AF-A0A7Y5JL59-F1
#
_entry.id   AF-A0A7Y5JL59-F1
#
_cell.length_a   1.000
_cell.length_b   1.000
_cell.length_c   1.000
_cell.angle_alpha   90.00
_cell.angle_beta   90.00
_cell.angle_gamma   90.00
#
_symmetry.space_group_name_H-M   'P 1'
#
loop_
_entity.id
_entity.type
_entity.pdbx_description
1 polymer ?
#
loop_
_entity_poly.entity_id
_entity_poly.type
_entity_poly.pdbx_seq_one_letter_code
_entity_poly.pdbx_strand_id
1 'polypeptide(L)'
;GTFRPLKAETLAGHDMHAEAYEVSTQAAADIAAARARGGRVVAVGTTACRTLETLADERGQVVPGAGRTRLFIYPPWRFRGVDALLTNFHLPRSTLIFLVAALAGVEFTRRAYLEAIDRRYRFFSYGDAMLVL
;
A
#
# COMPACT_ATOMS: atom_id res chain seq x y z
N GLY A 1 1.08 -7.23 -15.03
CA GLY A 1 0.39 -8.00 -13.98
C GLY A 1 1.19 -7.89 -12.69
N THR A 2 0.51 -7.56 -11.60
CA THR A 2 1.02 -7.01 -10.32
C THR A 2 1.82 -7.96 -9.42
N PHE A 3 2.06 -9.20 -9.83
CA PHE A 3 2.72 -10.20 -9.00
C PHE A 3 3.90 -10.81 -9.77
N ARG A 4 5.06 -10.16 -9.72
CA ARG A 4 6.32 -10.74 -10.18
C ARG A 4 7.31 -10.83 -9.01
N PRO A 5 8.04 -11.95 -8.87
CA PRO A 5 9.13 -12.03 -7.90
C PRO A 5 10.19 -10.96 -8.21
N LEU A 6 10.84 -10.43 -7.16
CA LEU A 6 11.99 -9.53 -7.35
C LEU A 6 13.07 -10.24 -8.16
N LYS A 7 13.39 -9.64 -9.32
CA LYS A 7 14.45 -10.09 -10.22
C LYS A 7 15.79 -9.39 -9.97
N ALA A 8 15.82 -8.34 -9.15
CA ALA A 8 17.01 -7.53 -8.91
C ALA A 8 17.72 -7.96 -7.62
N GLU A 9 19.05 -7.98 -7.66
CA GLU A 9 19.92 -8.28 -6.50
C GLU A 9 19.82 -7.18 -5.41
N THR A 10 19.29 -6.00 -5.75
CA THR A 10 19.04 -4.89 -4.81
C THR A 10 17.61 -4.35 -4.98
N LEU A 11 16.97 -3.99 -3.86
CA LEU A 11 15.61 -3.42 -3.84
C LEU A 11 15.50 -2.13 -4.65
N ALA A 12 16.58 -1.34 -4.69
CA ALA A 12 16.67 -0.08 -5.42
C ALA A 12 16.66 -0.25 -6.95
N GLY A 13 16.97 -1.45 -7.47
CA GLY A 13 17.03 -1.73 -8.92
C GLY A 13 15.77 -2.35 -9.51
N HIS A 14 14.69 -2.49 -8.73
CA HIS A 14 13.47 -3.14 -9.21
C HIS A 14 12.57 -2.18 -10.02
N ASP A 15 12.41 -2.43 -11.32
CA ASP A 15 11.46 -1.68 -12.15
C ASP A 15 10.02 -2.10 -11.86
N MET A 16 9.29 -1.25 -11.14
CA MET A 16 7.87 -1.46 -10.86
C MET A 16 7.04 -1.21 -12.12
N HIS A 17 6.15 -2.17 -12.43
CA HIS A 17 5.17 -1.97 -13.48
C HIS A 17 4.31 -0.72 -13.20
N ALA A 18 4.22 0.14 -14.20
CA ALA A 18 3.38 1.32 -14.15
C ALA A 18 1.90 0.93 -14.11
N GLU A 19 1.18 1.39 -13.10
CA GLU A 19 -0.27 1.23 -12.96
C GLU A 19 -0.96 2.52 -13.37
N ALA A 20 -1.98 2.43 -14.21
CA ALA A 20 -2.84 3.56 -14.51
C ALA A 20 -3.78 3.82 -13.32
N TYR A 21 -4.00 5.08 -12.98
CA TYR A 21 -4.90 5.49 -11.92
C TYR A 21 -5.69 6.71 -12.33
N GLU A 22 -6.82 6.92 -11.64
CA GLU A 22 -7.63 8.12 -11.70
C GLU A 22 -8.26 8.35 -10.32
N VAL A 23 -8.15 9.57 -9.82
CA VAL A 23 -8.84 10.07 -8.62
C VAL A 23 -9.66 11.28 -9.05
N SER A 24 -10.98 11.17 -8.91
CA SER A 24 -11.89 12.26 -9.26
C SER A 24 -11.79 13.42 -8.26
N THR A 25 -12.23 14.60 -8.67
CA THR A 25 -12.37 15.78 -7.78
C THR A 25 -13.25 15.46 -6.57
N GLN A 26 -14.32 14.69 -6.76
CA GLN A 26 -15.19 14.28 -5.67
C GLN A 26 -14.45 13.39 -4.66
N ALA A 27 -13.73 12.36 -5.13
CA ALA A 27 -13.00 11.46 -4.24
C ALA A 27 -11.91 12.21 -3.43
N ALA A 28 -11.17 13.12 -4.07
CA ALA A 28 -10.20 13.96 -3.38
C ALA A 28 -10.86 14.86 -2.33
N ALA A 29 -12.01 15.46 -2.65
CA ALA A 29 -12.78 16.28 -1.71
C ALA A 29 -13.31 15.47 -0.52
N ASP A 30 -13.80 14.25 -0.75
CA ASP A 30 -14.29 13.35 0.30
C ASP A 30 -13.17 12.95 1.27
N ILE A 31 -11.99 12.65 0.73
CA ILE A 31 -10.78 12.36 1.52
C ILE A 31 -10.39 13.58 2.36
N ALA A 32 -10.31 14.76 1.77
CA ALA A 32 -9.97 15.99 2.48
C ALA A 32 -10.97 16.31 3.59
N ALA A 33 -12.28 16.15 3.31
CA ALA A 33 -13.34 16.37 4.29
C ALA A 33 -13.30 15.34 5.43
N ALA A 34 -12.97 14.07 5.14
CA ALA A 34 -12.76 13.06 6.18
C ALA A 34 -11.60 13.43 7.11
N ARG A 35 -10.45 13.85 6.54
CA ARG A 35 -9.30 14.31 7.33
C ARG A 35 -9.62 15.56 8.15
N ALA A 36 -10.33 16.52 7.58
CA ALA A 36 -10.71 17.77 8.27
C ALA A 36 -11.59 17.52 9.51
N ARG A 37 -12.36 16.41 9.53
CA ARG A 37 -13.16 15.97 10.68
C ARG A 37 -12.38 15.09 11.67
N GLY A 38 -11.06 14.94 11.49
CA GLY A 38 -10.22 14.04 12.30
C GLY A 38 -10.38 12.55 11.96
N GLY A 39 -10.99 12.24 10.82
CA GLY A 39 -11.15 10.87 10.33
C GLY A 39 -9.87 10.30 9.71
N ARG A 40 -9.83 8.97 9.57
CA ARG A 40 -8.74 8.23 8.93
C ARG A 40 -9.06 7.89 7.48
N VAL A 41 -8.05 7.86 6.63
CA VAL A 41 -8.08 7.39 5.24
C VAL A 41 -7.53 5.96 5.22
N VAL A 42 -8.44 5.00 5.00
CA VAL A 42 -8.10 3.58 4.91
C VAL A 42 -8.05 3.18 3.44
N ALA A 43 -6.87 2.81 2.93
CA ALA A 43 -6.76 2.25 1.60
C ALA A 43 -7.23 0.80 1.58
N VAL A 44 -8.07 0.45 0.62
CA VAL A 44 -8.50 -0.93 0.36
C VAL A 44 -7.75 -1.42 -0.87
N GLY A 45 -6.72 -2.23 -0.62
CA GLY A 45 -5.80 -2.75 -1.63
C GLY A 45 -4.55 -1.88 -1.82
N THR A 46 -3.44 -2.54 -2.13
CA THR A 46 -2.13 -1.89 -2.36
C THR A 46 -2.13 -0.96 -3.57
N THR A 47 -2.94 -1.22 -4.59
CA THR A 47 -3.09 -0.31 -5.75
C THR A 47 -3.70 1.02 -5.32
N ALA A 48 -4.79 1.00 -4.55
CA ALA A 48 -5.38 2.23 -4.01
C ALA A 48 -4.38 2.98 -3.12
N CYS A 49 -3.64 2.26 -2.26
CA CYS A 49 -2.57 2.84 -1.46
C CYS A 49 -1.52 3.57 -2.32
N ARG A 50 -0.99 2.93 -3.36
CA ARG A 50 0.00 3.54 -4.25
C ARG A 50 -0.56 4.75 -5.00
N THR A 51 -1.81 4.69 -5.45
CA THR A 51 -2.49 5.81 -6.09
C THR A 51 -2.58 7.02 -5.15
N LEU A 52 -3.07 6.82 -3.93
CA LEU A 52 -3.23 7.90 -2.96
C LEU A 52 -1.88 8.47 -2.52
N GLU A 53 -0.87 7.62 -2.30
CA GLU A 53 0.49 8.06 -1.99
C GLU A 53 1.17 8.80 -3.16
N THR A 54 0.83 8.48 -4.40
CA THR A 54 1.33 9.20 -5.59
C THR A 54 0.74 10.62 -5.68
N LEU A 55 -0.52 10.77 -5.28
CA LEU A 55 -1.26 12.03 -5.38
C LEU A 55 -1.25 12.84 -4.07
N ALA A 56 -0.61 12.35 -3.02
CA ALA A 56 -0.47 13.05 -1.75
C ALA A 56 0.64 14.10 -1.83
N ASP A 57 0.30 15.35 -1.50
CA ASP A 57 1.27 16.43 -1.37
C ASP A 57 2.10 16.34 -0.08
N GLU A 58 2.98 17.31 0.15
CA GLU A 58 3.81 17.37 1.37
C GLU A 58 3.01 17.54 2.67
N ARG A 59 1.77 18.02 2.57
CA ARG A 59 0.84 18.22 3.68
C ARG A 59 -0.10 17.03 3.89
N GLY A 60 0.01 15.98 3.07
CA GLY A 60 -0.88 14.80 3.11
C GLY A 60 -2.25 15.03 2.49
N GLN A 61 -2.42 16.09 1.69
CA GLN A 61 -3.63 16.30 0.89
C GLN A 61 -3.53 15.52 -0.40
N VAL A 62 -4.56 14.72 -0.70
CA VAL A 62 -4.66 13.98 -1.96
C VAL A 62 -5.29 14.90 -3.01
N VAL A 63 -4.57 15.18 -4.09
CA VAL A 63 -5.10 16.00 -5.20
C VAL A 63 -5.79 15.12 -6.26
N PRO A 64 -6.85 15.61 -6.93
CA PRO A 64 -7.46 14.87 -8.03
C PRO A 64 -6.52 14.80 -9.24
N GLY A 65 -6.66 13.75 -10.03
CA GLY A 65 -5.86 13.58 -11.24
C GLY A 65 -5.85 12.16 -11.77
N ALA A 66 -5.45 12.02 -13.03
CA ALA A 66 -5.23 10.74 -13.69
C ALA A 66 -3.78 10.64 -14.16
N GLY A 67 -3.25 9.42 -14.21
CA GLY A 67 -1.86 9.23 -14.61
C GLY A 67 -1.41 7.78 -14.52
N ARG A 68 -0.10 7.60 -14.44
CA ARG A 68 0.53 6.30 -14.23
C ARG A 68 1.52 6.40 -13.10
N THR A 69 1.44 5.49 -12.13
CA THR A 69 2.38 5.43 -11.02
C THR A 69 3.32 4.22 -11.13
N ARG A 70 4.62 4.49 -10.99
CA ARG A 70 5.66 3.47 -10.75
C ARG A 70 6.15 3.51 -9.31
N LEU A 71 5.43 4.20 -8.43
CA LEU A 71 5.83 4.38 -7.04
C LEU A 71 6.09 3.03 -6.39
N PHE A 72 7.32 2.83 -5.91
CA PHE A 72 7.72 1.65 -5.19
C PHE A 72 7.84 2.01 -3.71
N ILE A 73 6.91 1.52 -2.90
CA ILE A 73 6.87 1.80 -1.46
C ILE A 73 7.61 0.67 -0.74
N TYR A 74 8.71 1.03 -0.06
CA TYR A 74 9.51 0.12 0.75
C TYR A 74 10.07 0.85 1.97
N PRO A 75 10.42 0.15 3.06
CA PRO A 75 10.96 0.79 4.26
C PRO A 75 12.35 1.43 4.02
N PRO A 76 12.63 2.62 4.56
CA PRO A 76 11.69 3.50 5.28
C PRO A 76 10.79 4.28 4.31
N TRP A 77 9.49 4.38 4.63
CA TRP A 77 8.54 5.23 3.92
C TRP A 77 7.73 6.04 4.92
N ARG A 78 7.46 7.32 4.60
CA ARG A 78 6.52 8.15 5.36
C ARG A 78 5.24 8.27 4.56
N PHE A 79 4.20 7.57 5.01
CA PHE A 79 2.87 7.66 4.40
C PHE A 79 2.28 9.06 4.62
N ARG A 80 1.60 9.57 3.58
CA ARG A 80 0.98 10.89 3.58
C ARG A 80 -0.47 10.86 3.10
N GLY A 81 -0.75 10.01 2.12
CA GLY A 81 -2.06 9.83 1.52
C GLY A 81 -2.96 8.90 2.36
N VAL A 82 -2.38 7.91 3.03
CA VAL A 82 -3.14 6.89 3.77
C VAL A 82 -2.70 6.78 5.23
N ASP A 83 -3.65 6.42 6.10
CA ASP A 83 -3.39 6.18 7.53
C ASP A 83 -3.42 4.69 7.88
N ALA A 84 -4.14 3.90 7.09
CA ALA A 84 -4.35 2.47 7.32
C ALA A 84 -4.51 1.72 5.99
N LEU A 85 -4.32 0.40 6.02
CA LEU A 85 -4.38 -0.46 4.83
C LEU A 85 -5.15 -1.74 5.12
N LEU A 86 -6.16 -2.03 4.30
CA LEU A 86 -6.77 -3.35 4.17
C LEU A 86 -6.20 -4.03 2.91
N THR A 87 -5.52 -5.16 3.06
CA THR A 87 -4.90 -5.90 1.95
C THR A 87 -4.96 -7.41 2.19
N ASN A 88 -4.55 -8.21 1.21
CA ASN A 88 -4.39 -9.65 1.37
C ASN A 88 -3.03 -9.99 2.01
N PHE A 89 -2.86 -11.24 2.44
CA PHE A 89 -1.52 -11.76 2.75
C PHE A 89 -0.72 -12.02 1.47
N HIS A 90 0.49 -11.46 1.39
CA HIS A 90 1.34 -11.51 0.21
C HIS A 90 2.42 -12.61 0.31
N LEU A 91 2.97 -13.05 -0.81
CA LEU A 91 4.03 -14.08 -0.76
C LEU A 91 5.34 -13.50 -0.21
N PRO A 92 6.17 -14.32 0.47
CA PRO A 92 7.54 -13.95 0.81
C PRO A 92 8.30 -13.45 -0.42
N ARG A 93 9.09 -12.37 -0.27
CA ARG A 93 9.85 -11.72 -1.36
C ARG A 93 8.98 -11.16 -2.50
N SER A 94 7.74 -10.77 -2.22
CA SER A 94 6.95 -9.94 -3.14
C SER A 94 7.19 -8.45 -2.86
N THR A 95 7.07 -7.59 -3.86
CA THR A 95 7.17 -6.13 -3.67
C THR A 95 6.08 -5.60 -2.73
N LEU A 96 4.92 -6.25 -2.70
CA LEU A 96 3.78 -5.85 -1.85
C LEU A 96 4.03 -6.08 -0.36
N ILE A 97 4.82 -7.09 0.03
CA ILE A 97 5.18 -7.28 1.43
C ILE A 97 6.02 -6.10 1.96
N PHE A 98 6.78 -5.43 1.09
CA PHE A 98 7.54 -4.24 1.49
C PHE A 98 6.66 -3.03 1.70
N LEU A 99 5.59 -2.86 0.92
CA LEU A 99 4.60 -1.81 1.18
C LEU A 99 3.96 -2.02 2.55
N VAL A 100 3.54 -3.25 2.87
CA VAL A 100 2.99 -3.60 4.19
C VAL A 100 4.03 -3.35 5.29
N ALA A 101 5.27 -3.79 5.09
CA ALA A 101 6.37 -3.58 6.03
C ALA A 101 6.75 -2.12 6.22
N ALA A 102 6.56 -1.27 5.21
CA ALA A 102 6.80 0.16 5.31
C ALA A 102 5.76 0.82 6.21
N LEU A 103 4.51 0.33 6.19
CA LEU A 103 3.43 0.85 7.02
C LEU A 103 3.47 0.30 8.44
N ALA A 104 3.55 -1.02 8.59
CA ALA A 104 3.42 -1.70 9.88
C ALA A 104 4.77 -1.90 10.60
N GLY A 105 5.90 -1.64 9.92
CA GLY A 105 7.24 -1.95 10.37
C GLY A 105 7.69 -3.36 9.99
N VAL A 106 8.99 -3.51 9.68
CA VAL A 106 9.58 -4.76 9.16
C VAL A 106 9.42 -5.92 10.15
N GLU A 107 9.81 -5.71 11.41
CA GLU A 107 9.79 -6.78 12.41
C GLU A 107 8.36 -7.17 12.81
N PHE A 108 7.46 -6.19 12.92
CA PHE A 108 6.06 -6.47 13.21
C PHE A 108 5.39 -7.24 12.07
N THR A 109 5.63 -6.83 10.82
CA THR A 109 5.14 -7.55 9.63
C THR A 109 5.68 -8.98 9.61
N ARG A 110 6.98 -9.19 9.88
CA ARG A 110 7.58 -10.52 9.94
C ARG A 110 6.87 -11.41 10.96
N ARG A 111 6.66 -10.93 12.19
CA ARG A 111 5.97 -11.68 13.24
C ARG A 111 4.52 -11.98 12.87
N ALA A 112 3.78 -11.01 12.34
CA ALA A 112 2.40 -11.20 11.91
C ALA A 112 2.26 -12.28 10.82
N TYR A 113 3.20 -12.34 9.89
CA TYR A 113 3.20 -13.37 8.84
C TYR A 113 3.55 -14.76 9.37
N LEU A 114 4.48 -14.87 10.33
CA LEU A 114 4.79 -16.15 10.99
C LEU A 114 3.56 -16.67 11.76
N GLU A 115 2.87 -15.80 12.49
CA GLU A 115 1.63 -16.15 13.20
C GLU A 115 0.52 -16.59 12.23
N ALA A 116 0.36 -15.88 11.09
CA ALA A 116 -0.62 -16.24 10.08
C ALA A 116 -0.34 -17.63 9.46
N ILE A 117 0.94 -17.98 9.27
CA ILE A 117 1.35 -19.32 8.82
C ILE A 117 1.02 -20.37 9.87
N ASP A 118 1.39 -20.14 11.14
CA ASP A 118 1.12 -21.07 12.24
C ASP A 118 -0.39 -21.34 12.41
N ARG A 119 -1.20 -20.28 12.32
CA ARG A 119 -2.66 -20.35 12.37
C ARG A 119 -3.33 -20.80 11.07
N ARG A 120 -2.56 -21.17 10.04
CA ARG A 120 -3.05 -21.64 8.74
C ARG A 120 -4.01 -20.67 8.03
N TYR A 121 -3.73 -19.38 8.12
CA TYR A 121 -4.40 -18.39 7.28
C TYR A 121 -4.18 -18.74 5.80
N ARG A 122 -5.16 -18.41 4.97
CA ARG A 122 -5.10 -18.55 3.52
C ARG A 122 -4.42 -17.32 2.94
N PHE A 123 -3.42 -17.52 2.09
CA PHE A 123 -2.65 -16.43 1.50
C PHE A 123 -3.12 -16.13 0.07
N PHE A 124 -2.60 -15.04 -0.51
CA PHE A 124 -2.77 -14.65 -1.91
C PHE A 124 -4.16 -14.09 -2.28
N SER A 125 -4.51 -14.09 -3.56
CA SER A 125 -5.64 -13.31 -4.12
C SER A 125 -7.01 -13.67 -3.54
N TYR A 126 -7.22 -14.93 -3.17
CA TYR A 126 -8.49 -15.46 -2.66
C TYR A 126 -8.38 -15.92 -1.20
N GLY A 127 -7.30 -15.52 -0.53
CA GLY A 127 -7.04 -15.87 0.86
C GLY A 127 -7.78 -14.95 1.85
N ASP A 128 -7.25 -14.93 3.06
CA ASP A 128 -7.69 -14.04 4.12
C ASP A 128 -7.09 -12.63 3.94
N ALA A 129 -7.64 -11.68 4.69
CA ALA A 129 -7.25 -10.27 4.67
C ALA A 129 -6.48 -9.87 5.93
N MET A 130 -5.70 -8.81 5.79
CA MET A 130 -4.95 -8.13 6.83
C MET A 130 -5.37 -6.66 6.87
N LEU A 131 -5.72 -6.17 8.06
CA LEU A 131 -5.96 -4.75 8.32
C LEU A 131 -4.81 -4.21 9.17
N VAL A 132 -4.10 -3.21 8.65
CA VAL A 132 -3.03 -2.47 9.34
C VAL A 132 -3.60 -1.12 9.76
N LEU A 133 -3.53 -0.82 11.07
CA LEU A 133 -4.15 0.36 11.71
C LEU A 133 -3.13 1.28 12.38
#